data_AF-A0A525CKN5-F1
#
_entry.id   AF-A0A525CKN5-F1
#
_cell.length_a   1.000
_cell.length_b   1.000
_cell.length_c   1.000
_cell.angle_alpha   90.00
_cell.angle_beta   90.00
_cell.angle_gamma   90.00
#
_symmetry.space_group_name_H-M   'P 1'
#
loop_
_entity.id
_entity.type
_entity.pdbx_description
1 polymer ?
#
loop_
_entity_poly.entity_id
_entity_poly.type
_entity_poly.pdbx_seq_one_letter_code
_entity_poly.pdbx_strand_id
1 'polypeptide(L)' 'MTKCRNHPDREARYQCSKYGYYLCDNCLNCNDPELYCKFRSSCVISYLDKESTTSQRKSETVDQTIIESGGQQ' A
#
# COMPACT_ATOMS: atom_id res chain seq x y z
N MET A 1 -6.54 -23.73 -6.72
CA MET A 1 -5.43 -22.85 -6.30
C MET A 1 -5.26 -21.76 -7.33
N THR A 2 -5.47 -20.50 -6.95
CA THR A 2 -5.28 -19.36 -7.84
C THR A 2 -3.78 -19.15 -8.05
N LYS A 3 -3.33 -19.25 -9.30
CA LYS A 3 -1.91 -19.10 -9.66
C LYS A 3 -1.59 -17.66 -10.00
N CYS A 4 -0.35 -17.26 -9.78
CA CYS A 4 0.09 -15.92 -10.17
C CYS A 4 0.05 -15.80 -11.70
N ARG A 5 -0.47 -14.67 -12.20
CA ARG A 5 -0.49 -14.38 -13.65
C ARG A 5 0.90 -14.50 -14.30
N ASN A 6 1.94 -14.12 -13.59
CA ASN A 6 3.33 -14.12 -14.09
C ASN A 6 4.10 -15.39 -13.72
N HIS A 7 3.62 -16.16 -12.74
CA HIS A 7 4.30 -17.36 -12.26
C HIS A 7 3.30 -18.52 -12.12
N PRO A 8 3.27 -19.45 -13.09
CA PRO A 8 2.39 -20.63 -13.04
C PRO A 8 2.81 -21.66 -11.96
N ASP A 9 4.04 -21.52 -11.45
CA ASP A 9 4.64 -22.35 -10.41
C ASP A 9 4.36 -21.83 -8.99
N ARG A 10 3.92 -20.57 -8.86
CA ARG A 10 3.64 -19.95 -7.56
C ARG A 10 2.16 -19.78 -7.30
N GLU A 11 1.79 -19.99 -6.05
CA GLU A 11 0.47 -19.68 -5.56
C GLU A 11 0.30 -18.18 -5.39
N ALA A 12 -0.81 -17.66 -5.88
CA ALA A 12 -1.14 -16.27 -5.70
C ALA A 12 -1.92 -16.08 -4.40
N ARG A 13 -1.36 -15.24 -3.53
CA ARG A 13 -1.91 -14.90 -2.21
C ARG A 13 -2.75 -13.65 -2.23
N TYR A 14 -2.67 -12.87 -3.31
CA TYR A 14 -3.28 -11.56 -3.40
C TYR A 14 -4.06 -11.40 -4.70
N GLN A 15 -5.17 -10.68 -4.65
CA GLN A 15 -6.04 -10.41 -5.79
C GLN A 15 -6.13 -8.91 -6.05
N CYS A 16 -6.03 -8.52 -7.32
CA CYS A 16 -6.31 -7.15 -7.73
C CYS A 16 -7.82 -6.93 -7.82
N SER A 17 -8.42 -6.10 -6.97
CA SER A 17 -9.87 -5.79 -7.05
C SER A 17 -10.26 -4.97 -8.29
N LYS A 18 -9.30 -4.31 -8.95
CA LYS A 18 -9.55 -3.55 -10.18
C LYS A 18 -9.81 -4.46 -11.38
N TYR A 19 -9.01 -5.53 -11.51
CA TYR A 19 -8.96 -6.38 -12.69
C TYR A 19 -9.31 -7.85 -12.43
N GLY A 20 -9.40 -8.27 -11.17
CA GLY A 20 -9.77 -9.63 -10.76
C GLY A 20 -8.66 -10.68 -10.87
N TYR A 21 -7.48 -10.36 -11.39
CA TYR A 21 -6.36 -11.30 -11.47
C TYR A 21 -5.64 -11.47 -10.13
N TYR A 22 -4.86 -12.55 -10.04
CA TYR A 22 -4.11 -12.89 -8.83
C TYR A 22 -2.59 -12.74 -9.03
N LEU A 23 -1.92 -12.28 -7.98
CA LEU A 23 -0.48 -12.03 -7.94
C LEU A 23 0.14 -12.71 -6.71
N CYS A 24 1.40 -13.12 -6.85
CA CYS A 24 2.25 -13.48 -5.72
C CYS A 24 2.91 -12.24 -5.12
N ASP A 25 3.48 -12.40 -3.93
CA ASP A 25 4.29 -11.43 -3.19
C ASP A 25 5.37 -10.72 -4.04
N ASN A 26 6.06 -11.45 -4.93
CA ASN A 26 7.07 -10.86 -5.83
C ASN A 26 6.48 -10.04 -6.98
N CYS A 27 5.28 -10.37 -7.46
CA CYS A 27 4.63 -9.67 -8.56
C CYS A 27 3.65 -8.60 -8.08
N LEU A 28 3.75 -8.21 -6.80
CA LEU A 28 2.77 -7.38 -6.13
C LEU A 28 2.91 -5.89 -6.48
N ASN A 29 2.99 -5.59 -7.78
CA ASN A 29 3.12 -4.25 -8.31
C ASN A 29 1.86 -3.87 -9.09
N CYS A 30 1.42 -2.62 -8.97
CA CYS A 30 0.28 -2.15 -9.74
C CYS A 30 0.70 -2.07 -11.22
N ASN A 31 -0.12 -2.63 -12.12
CA ASN A 31 0.13 -2.49 -13.55
C ASN A 31 -0.06 -1.05 -14.03
N ASP A 32 -1.02 -0.33 -13.44
CA ASP A 32 -1.33 1.06 -13.78
C ASP A 32 -1.34 1.92 -12.51
N PRO A 33 -0.18 2.24 -11.92
CA PRO A 33 -0.10 3.07 -10.72
C PRO A 33 -0.48 4.53 -10.99
N GLU A 34 -0.33 5.00 -12.23
CA GLU A 34 -0.66 6.37 -12.66
C GLU A 34 -2.16 6.55 -12.98
N LEU A 35 -2.89 5.46 -13.21
CA LEU A 35 -4.33 5.51 -13.45
C LEU A 35 -5.12 5.51 -12.14
N TYR A 36 -6.17 6.32 -12.09
CA TYR A 36 -7.07 6.36 -10.95
C TYR A 36 -7.68 4.97 -10.68
N CYS A 37 -7.54 4.50 -9.44
CA CYS A 37 -8.11 3.24 -8.99
C CYS A 37 -8.99 3.50 -7.76
N LYS A 38 -10.30 3.25 -7.89
CA LYS A 38 -11.27 3.42 -6.79
C LYS A 38 -10.98 2.57 -5.56
N PHE A 39 -10.24 1.47 -5.73
CA PHE A 39 -9.86 0.56 -4.65
C PHE A 39 -8.49 0.87 -4.04
N ARG A 40 -7.83 1.99 -4.42
CA ARG A 40 -6.47 2.35 -3.95
C ARG A 40 -6.36 2.34 -2.41
N SER A 41 -7.39 2.84 -1.71
CA SER A 41 -7.42 2.90 -0.25
C SER A 41 -7.47 1.51 0.43
N SER A 42 -8.01 0.50 -0.24
CA SER A 42 -8.09 -0.89 0.27
C SER A 42 -7.09 -1.82 -0.42
N CYS A 43 -6.26 -1.30 -1.34
CA CYS A 43 -5.37 -2.12 -2.15
C CYS A 43 -4.08 -2.43 -1.39
N VAL A 44 -3.85 -3.72 -1.11
CA VAL A 44 -2.66 -4.19 -0.38
C VAL A 44 -1.34 -3.85 -1.10
N ILE A 45 -1.36 -3.80 -2.44
CA ILE A 45 -0.22 -3.36 -3.26
C ILE A 45 0.20 -1.93 -2.90
N SER A 46 -0.78 -1.03 -2.75
CA SER A 46 -0.50 0.37 -2.40
C SER A 46 0.01 0.52 -0.98
N TYR A 47 -0.39 -0.38 -0.09
CA TYR A 47 0.01 -0.36 1.31
C TYR A 47 1.47 -0.78 1.45
N LEU A 48 1.86 -1.90 0.82
CA LEU A 48 3.24 -2.40 0.86
C LEU A 48 4.25 -1.45 0.20
N ASP A 49 3.86 -0.79 -0.89
CA ASP A 49 4.69 0.22 -1.57
C ASP A 49 5.01 1.42 -0.65
N LYS A 50 4.06 1.85 0.17
CA LYS A 50 4.23 2.91 1.18
C LYS A 50 5.06 2.45 2.40
N GLU A 51 4.99 1.17 2.75
CA GLU A 51 5.74 0.62 3.88
C GLU A 51 7.25 0.52 3.55
N SER A 52 7.60 0.12 2.33
CA SER A 52 9.00 0.00 1.88
C SER A 52 9.74 1.34 1.88
N THR A 53 9.05 2.45 1.60
CA THR A 53 9.61 3.81 1.64
C THR A 53 9.75 4.38 3.05
N THR A 54 9.04 3.83 4.04
CA THR A 54 9.03 4.32 5.43
C THR A 54 10.26 3.84 6.23
N SER A 55 10.97 2.79 5.80
CA SER A 55 12.19 2.32 6.48
C SER A 55 13.40 3.26 6.35
N GLN A 56 13.30 4.37 5.61
CA GLN A 56 14.33 5.41 5.60
C GLN A 56 13.94 6.72 6.29
N ARG A 57 12.71 6.88 6.80
CA ARG A 57 12.32 8.11 7.50
C ARG A 57 11.36 7.84 8.65
N LYS A 58 11.93 7.85 9.84
CA LYS A 58 11.24 8.06 11.13
C LYS A 58 10.68 9.50 11.27
N SER A 59 10.35 10.19 10.17
CA SER A 59 10.02 11.62 10.21
C SER A 59 8.76 11.89 9.38
N GLU A 60 7.72 12.37 10.07
CA GLU A 60 6.66 13.25 9.55
C GLU A 60 5.62 12.52 8.66
N THR A 61 4.40 12.23 9.10
CA THR A 61 3.40 13.20 9.55
C THR A 61 2.21 12.44 10.20
N VAL A 62 2.07 12.52 11.51
CA VAL A 62 0.74 12.61 12.13
C VAL A 62 0.71 13.98 12.76
N ASP A 63 0.14 14.92 12.01
CA ASP A 63 -0.27 16.22 12.51
C ASP A 63 -1.31 16.02 13.62
N GLN A 64 -1.05 16.63 14.76
CA GLN A 64 -2.09 17.37 15.47
C GLN A 64 -1.44 18.54 16.21
N THR A 65 -1.49 19.68 15.53
CA THR A 65 -1.21 21.01 16.06
C THR A 65 -2.29 21.45 17.06
N ILE A 66 -2.01 22.57 17.78
CA ILE A 66 -2.81 23.40 18.73
C ILE A 66 -2.44 23.09 20.20
N ILE A 67 -1.45 23.74 20.84
CA ILE A 67 -1.25 25.16 21.19
C ILE A 67 -2.43 25.78 21.95
N GLU A 68 -2.37 25.82 23.28
CA GLU A 68 -2.77 27.01 24.05
C GLU A 68 -1.81 27.24 25.22
N SER A 69 -1.42 28.51 25.36
CA SER A 69 -0.42 29.07 26.23
C SER A 69 -1.01 29.48 27.58
N GLY A 70 -0.17 29.54 28.62
CA GLY A 70 -0.43 30.23 29.90
C GLY A 70 -0.42 29.25 31.06
N GLY A 71 0.35 29.40 32.13
CA GLY A 71 1.01 30.56 32.69
C GLY A 71 1.09 30.27 34.20
N GLN A 72 2.29 30.45 34.76
CA GLN A 72 2.66 30.67 36.16
C GLN A 72 1.59 30.46 37.26
N GLN A 73 1.97 29.72 38.30
CA GLN A 73 2.05 30.21 39.68
C GLN A 73 2.87 29.26 40.55
#